data_AF-A0A1H5QZT1-F1
#
_entry.id   AF-A0A1H5QZT1-F1
#
_cell.length_a   1.000
_cell.length_b   1.000
_cell.length_c   1.000
_cell.angle_alpha   90.00
_cell.angle_beta   90.00
_cell.angle_gamma   90.00
#
_symmetry.space_group_name_H-M   'P 1'
#
loop_
_entity.id
_entity.type
_entity.pdbx_description
1 polymer ?
#
loop_
_entity_poly.entity_id
_entity_poly.type
_entity_poly.pdbx_seq_one_letter_code
_entity_poly.pdbx_strand_id
1 'polypeptide(L)'
;MIAGHFGLAAAVKAGRPAIPVWTLMLATAWLDVVFVPLYLSGIETVDGAGYGGGVIHADYTHSLVGALVLAALFGAVASKWLGRETGLILGGVAFSHWVLDLVVHRADLPILPGNAGDLPTFGFGLWRLPAVSAVVELLMLAIGIGLYWRAAAKRDPKRARTLGLSAAAFGVVTLAADLLGV
;
A
#
# COMPACT_ATOMS: atom_id res chain seq x y z
N MET A 1 3.87 -3.88 -5.12
CA MET A 1 4.33 -2.49 -5.26
C MET A 1 4.35 -1.93 -3.85
N ILE A 2 5.36 -1.18 -3.42
CA ILE A 2 5.46 -0.71 -2.03
C ILE A 2 5.48 0.83 -2.00
N ALA A 3 6.43 1.43 -2.71
CA ALA A 3 6.58 2.87 -2.83
C ALA A 3 5.32 3.55 -3.42
N GLY A 4 4.57 2.85 -4.27
CA GLY A 4 3.32 3.36 -4.85
C GLY A 4 2.25 3.65 -3.79
N HIS A 5 2.08 2.76 -2.80
CA HIS A 5 1.16 2.98 -1.68
C HIS A 5 1.62 4.16 -0.81
N PHE A 6 2.94 4.31 -0.61
CA PHE A 6 3.50 5.45 0.12
C PHE A 6 3.25 6.78 -0.62
N GLY A 7 3.26 6.77 -1.96
CA GLY A 7 2.80 7.90 -2.77
C GLY A 7 1.35 8.29 -2.47
N LEU A 8 0.45 7.31 -2.40
CA LEU A 8 -0.94 7.55 -2.01
C LEU A 8 -1.07 8.09 -0.59
N ALA A 9 -0.34 7.54 0.39
CA ALA A 9 -0.31 8.05 1.75
C ALA A 9 0.16 9.52 1.82
N ALA A 10 1.18 9.88 1.05
CA ALA A 10 1.64 11.28 0.95
C ALA A 10 0.56 12.20 0.35
N ALA A 11 -0.14 11.75 -0.69
CA ALA A 11 -1.26 12.50 -1.26
C ALA A 11 -2.39 12.72 -0.23
N VAL A 12 -2.77 11.68 0.52
CA VAL A 12 -3.78 11.77 1.57
C VAL A 12 -3.32 12.71 2.69
N LYS A 13 -2.06 12.62 3.13
CA LYS A 13 -1.47 13.51 4.13
C LYS A 13 -1.52 14.98 3.70
N ALA A 14 -1.35 15.26 2.41
CA ALA A 14 -1.43 16.61 1.87
C ALA A 14 -2.82 17.24 2.10
N GLY A 15 -3.89 16.46 1.88
CA GLY A 15 -5.27 16.89 2.11
C GLY A 15 -5.71 16.81 3.57
N ARG A 16 -5.11 15.90 4.35
CA ARG A 16 -5.50 15.59 5.74
C ARG A 16 -4.32 15.74 6.71
N PRO A 17 -3.78 16.96 6.88
CA PRO A 17 -2.54 17.18 7.61
C PRO A 17 -2.62 16.93 9.12
N ALA A 18 -3.82 16.84 9.70
CA ALA A 18 -4.00 16.47 11.10
C ALA A 18 -3.73 14.98 11.37
N ILE A 19 -3.88 14.11 10.36
CA ILE A 19 -3.66 12.67 10.51
C ILE A 19 -2.16 12.39 10.70
N PRO A 20 -1.72 11.66 11.75
CA PRO A 20 -0.31 11.32 11.93
C PRO A 20 0.26 10.59 10.71
N VAL A 21 1.51 10.89 10.34
CA VAL A 21 2.14 10.24 9.17
C VAL A 21 2.27 8.74 9.41
N TRP A 22 2.67 8.33 10.61
CA TRP A 22 2.87 6.92 10.94
C TRP A 22 1.59 6.08 10.80
N THR A 23 0.40 6.65 11.07
CA THR A 23 -0.86 5.92 10.89
C THR A 23 -1.17 5.68 9.43
N LEU A 24 -0.82 6.62 8.54
CA LEU A 24 -1.00 6.45 7.09
C LEU A 24 -0.04 5.40 6.54
N MET A 25 1.21 5.41 7.00
CA MET A 25 2.22 4.40 6.63
C MET A 25 1.81 3.01 7.13
N LEU A 26 1.32 2.92 8.37
CA LEU A 26 0.80 1.66 8.90
C LEU A 26 -0.44 1.20 8.13
N ALA A 27 -1.35 2.11 7.77
CA ALA A 27 -2.51 1.77 6.96
C ALA A 27 -2.11 1.19 5.60
N THR A 28 -1.13 1.79 4.91
CA THR A 28 -0.66 1.28 3.61
C THR A 28 -0.07 -0.13 3.69
N ALA A 29 0.58 -0.47 4.80
CA ALA A 29 1.21 -1.78 5.01
C ALA A 29 0.36 -2.70 5.90
N TRP A 30 -0.90 -2.35 6.17
CA TRP A 30 -1.67 -3.05 7.21
C TRP A 30 -1.94 -4.52 6.83
N LEU A 31 -2.26 -4.77 5.57
CA LEU A 31 -2.45 -6.14 5.06
C LEU A 31 -1.15 -6.92 5.16
N ASP A 32 0.00 -6.32 4.79
CA ASP A 32 1.33 -6.94 4.89
C ASP A 32 1.70 -7.30 6.34
N VAL A 33 1.39 -6.42 7.29
CA VAL A 33 1.64 -6.66 8.72
C VAL A 33 0.91 -7.91 9.20
N VAL A 34 -0.28 -8.19 8.67
CA VAL A 34 -1.04 -9.42 8.97
C VAL A 34 -0.57 -10.59 8.10
N PHE A 35 -0.13 -10.34 6.87
CA PHE A 35 0.42 -11.36 5.97
C PHE A 35 1.69 -12.00 6.54
N VAL A 36 2.63 -11.20 7.08
CA VAL A 36 3.92 -11.70 7.59
C VAL A 36 3.79 -12.86 8.58
N PRO A 37 2.99 -12.80 9.66
CA PRO A 37 2.84 -13.95 10.56
C PRO A 37 2.17 -15.17 9.89
N LEU A 38 1.24 -14.96 8.94
CA LEU A 38 0.60 -16.04 8.19
C LEU A 38 1.60 -16.72 7.24
N TYR A 39 2.42 -15.92 6.56
CA TYR A 39 3.54 -16.37 5.74
C TYR A 39 4.56 -17.18 6.55
N LEU A 40 4.99 -16.66 7.71
CA LEU A 40 5.93 -17.37 8.58
C LEU A 40 5.37 -18.68 9.15
N SER A 41 4.04 -18.78 9.28
CA SER A 41 3.36 -20.01 9.70
C SER A 41 3.09 -21.01 8.57
N GLY A 42 3.38 -20.64 7.32
CA GLY A 42 3.12 -21.44 6.12
C GLY A 42 1.65 -21.48 5.68
N ILE A 43 0.79 -20.60 6.23
CA ILE A 43 -0.62 -20.47 5.83
C ILE A 43 -0.73 -19.73 4.50
N GLU A 44 0.09 -18.71 4.30
CA GLU A 44 0.22 -17.97 3.04
C GLU A 44 1.63 -18.20 2.49
N THR A 45 1.80 -18.25 1.17
CA THR A 45 3.07 -18.61 0.54
C THR A 45 3.45 -17.65 -0.58
N VAL A 46 4.72 -17.67 -0.98
CA VAL A 46 5.23 -16.92 -2.13
C VAL A 46 6.04 -17.87 -2.97
N ASP A 47 5.60 -18.04 -4.21
CA ASP A 47 6.27 -18.88 -5.20
C ASP A 47 7.01 -18.00 -6.21
N GLY A 48 8.34 -18.15 -6.25
CA GLY A 48 9.22 -17.30 -7.04
C GLY A 48 9.75 -16.09 -6.26
N ALA A 49 10.48 -15.23 -6.96
CA ALA A 49 11.16 -14.09 -6.36
C ALA A 49 11.31 -12.93 -7.35
N GLY A 50 11.69 -11.77 -6.83
CA GLY A 50 11.95 -10.55 -7.59
C GLY A 50 10.71 -9.72 -7.87
N TYR A 51 10.95 -8.47 -8.27
CA TYR A 51 9.93 -7.45 -8.50
C TYR A 51 8.86 -7.91 -9.50
N GLY A 52 7.64 -8.18 -9.00
CA GLY A 52 6.54 -8.72 -9.80
C GLY A 52 6.79 -10.09 -10.43
N GLY A 53 7.87 -10.78 -10.03
CA GLY A 53 8.25 -12.10 -10.53
C GLY A 53 7.56 -13.24 -9.79
N GLY A 54 7.30 -13.05 -8.49
CA GLY A 54 6.60 -14.03 -7.66
C GLY A 54 5.10 -14.11 -7.94
N VAL A 55 4.52 -15.24 -7.55
CA VAL A 55 3.09 -15.42 -7.29
C VAL A 55 2.91 -15.43 -5.79
N ILE A 56 2.08 -14.53 -5.28
CA ILE A 56 1.86 -14.37 -3.84
C ILE A 56 0.53 -15.04 -3.52
N HIS A 57 0.58 -16.18 -2.82
CA HIS A 57 -0.59 -16.90 -2.32
C HIS A 57 -1.01 -16.34 -0.97
N ALA A 58 -1.43 -15.07 -0.98
CA ALA A 58 -1.94 -14.34 0.18
C ALA A 58 -3.47 -14.47 0.28
N ASP A 59 -3.95 -15.71 0.30
CA ASP A 59 -5.36 -16.01 0.09
C ASP A 59 -6.28 -15.54 1.21
N TYR A 60 -5.76 -15.25 2.41
CA TYR A 60 -6.55 -14.72 3.51
C TYR A 60 -6.44 -13.21 3.58
N THR A 61 -5.23 -12.66 3.56
CA THR A 61 -4.97 -11.24 3.79
C THR A 61 -5.25 -10.37 2.58
N HIS A 62 -5.05 -10.90 1.37
CA HIS A 62 -5.21 -10.20 0.10
C HIS A 62 -6.35 -10.75 -0.75
N SER A 63 -7.21 -11.62 -0.20
CA SER A 63 -8.54 -11.82 -0.77
C SER A 63 -9.36 -10.53 -0.68
N LEU A 64 -10.28 -10.28 -1.62
CA LEU A 64 -11.14 -9.09 -1.59
C LEU A 64 -11.88 -8.93 -0.25
N VAL A 65 -12.49 -10.02 0.23
CA VAL A 65 -13.21 -10.02 1.52
C VAL A 65 -12.25 -9.87 2.69
N GLY A 66 -11.10 -10.56 2.68
CA GLY A 66 -10.09 -10.46 3.74
C GLY A 66 -9.52 -9.04 3.86
N ALA A 67 -9.12 -8.45 2.73
CA ALA A 67 -8.67 -7.07 2.63
C ALA A 67 -9.73 -6.09 3.16
N LEU A 68 -11.00 -6.27 2.78
CA LEU A 68 -12.10 -5.44 3.26
C LEU A 68 -12.29 -5.54 4.78
N VAL A 69 -12.24 -6.76 5.33
CA VAL A 69 -12.34 -7.00 6.78
C VAL A 69 -11.17 -6.35 7.51
N LEU A 70 -9.93 -6.58 7.06
CA LEU A 70 -8.74 -6.00 7.67
C LEU A 70 -8.75 -4.48 7.62
N ALA A 71 -9.13 -3.89 6.49
CA ALA A 71 -9.27 -2.45 6.34
C ALA A 71 -10.37 -1.87 7.25
N ALA A 72 -11.52 -2.55 7.35
CA ALA A 72 -12.60 -2.15 8.25
C ALA A 72 -12.17 -2.21 9.72
N LEU A 73 -11.43 -3.26 10.12
CA LEU A 73 -10.87 -3.40 11.46
C LEU A 73 -9.89 -2.26 11.78
N PHE A 74 -8.96 -1.96 10.86
CA PHE A 74 -8.02 -0.85 11.04
C PHE A 74 -8.75 0.49 11.19
N GLY A 75 -9.71 0.76 10.30
CA GLY A 75 -10.52 1.97 10.34
C GLY A 75 -11.39 2.09 11.60
N ALA A 76 -11.95 0.99 12.09
CA ALA A 76 -12.75 0.95 13.31
C ALA A 76 -11.90 1.23 14.55
N VAL A 77 -10.72 0.60 14.66
CA VAL A 77 -9.77 0.87 15.74
C VAL A 77 -9.32 2.32 15.68
N ALA A 78 -8.89 2.81 14.51
CA ALA A 78 -8.48 4.20 14.35
C ALA A 78 -9.61 5.19 14.67
N SER A 79 -10.86 4.87 14.34
CA SER A 79 -12.02 5.71 14.67
C SER A 79 -12.18 5.93 16.17
N LYS A 80 -11.89 4.90 16.98
CA LYS A 80 -11.98 4.95 18.45
C LYS A 80 -10.96 5.90 19.07
N TRP A 81 -9.74 5.95 18.51
CA TRP A 81 -8.61 6.69 19.10
C TRP A 81 -8.36 8.06 18.45
N LEU A 82 -8.67 8.20 17.16
CA LEU A 82 -8.33 9.38 16.34
C LEU A 82 -9.56 10.09 15.74
N GLY A 83 -10.76 9.62 16.09
CA GLY A 83 -12.03 10.15 15.61
C GLY A 83 -12.53 9.47 14.33
N ARG A 84 -13.86 9.46 14.15
CA ARG A 84 -14.56 8.74 13.08
C ARG A 84 -14.07 9.11 11.67
N GLU A 85 -13.84 10.39 11.41
CA GLU A 85 -13.36 10.84 10.10
C GLU A 85 -11.97 10.27 9.77
N THR A 86 -11.03 10.39 10.72
CA THR A 86 -9.68 9.84 10.57
C THR A 86 -9.71 8.33 10.36
N GLY A 87 -10.55 7.62 11.12
CA GLY A 87 -10.68 6.18 10.97
C GLY A 87 -11.25 5.74 9.62
N LEU A 88 -12.25 6.45 9.08
CA LEU A 88 -12.76 6.18 7.73
C LEU A 88 -11.68 6.41 6.66
N ILE A 89 -10.88 7.48 6.79
CA ILE A 89 -9.79 7.76 5.86
C ILE A 89 -8.72 6.66 5.93
N LEU A 90 -8.34 6.26 7.14
CA LEU A 90 -7.33 5.22 7.35
C LEU A 90 -7.79 3.84 6.89
N GLY A 91 -9.07 3.49 7.10
CA GLY A 91 -9.66 2.28 6.52
C GLY A 91 -9.67 2.34 4.99
N GLY A 92 -9.99 3.49 4.39
CA GLY A 92 -9.90 3.69 2.95
C GLY A 92 -8.47 3.54 2.40
N VAL A 93 -7.46 4.06 3.12
CA VAL A 93 -6.05 3.87 2.75
C VAL A 93 -5.63 2.40 2.88
N ALA A 94 -6.05 1.70 3.93
CA ALA A 94 -5.78 0.27 4.06
C ALA A 94 -6.43 -0.54 2.92
N PHE A 95 -7.69 -0.26 2.57
CA PHE A 95 -8.36 -0.97 1.47
C PHE A 95 -7.79 -0.60 0.09
N SER A 96 -7.25 0.60 -0.06
CA SER A 96 -6.58 0.99 -1.30
C SER A 96 -5.38 0.11 -1.64
N HIS A 97 -4.84 -0.63 -0.65
CA HIS A 97 -3.83 -1.65 -0.89
C HIS A 97 -4.32 -2.67 -1.93
N TRP A 98 -5.43 -3.35 -1.65
CA TRP A 98 -6.02 -4.33 -2.55
C TRP A 98 -6.38 -3.76 -3.93
N VAL A 99 -6.86 -2.51 -3.97
CA VAL A 99 -7.21 -1.84 -5.24
C VAL A 99 -5.99 -1.58 -6.11
N LEU A 100 -4.87 -1.19 -5.51
CA LEU A 100 -3.62 -0.99 -6.24
C LEU A 100 -3.00 -2.33 -6.64
N ASP A 101 -3.12 -3.33 -5.78
CA ASP A 101 -2.72 -4.70 -6.09
C ASP A 101 -3.47 -5.26 -7.29
N LEU A 102 -4.77 -5.03 -7.39
CA LEU A 102 -5.58 -5.43 -8.55
C LEU A 102 -4.98 -4.95 -9.88
N VAL A 103 -4.32 -3.79 -9.90
CA VAL A 103 -3.65 -3.28 -11.11
C VAL A 103 -2.38 -4.07 -11.44
N VAL A 104 -1.58 -4.40 -10.43
CA VAL A 104 -0.26 -5.00 -10.63
C VAL A 104 -0.26 -6.51 -10.69
N HIS A 105 -1.05 -7.15 -9.85
CA HIS A 105 -1.19 -8.58 -9.74
C HIS A 105 -1.69 -9.20 -11.03
N ARG A 106 -1.23 -10.43 -11.28
CA ARG A 106 -1.80 -11.30 -12.33
C ARG A 106 -3.14 -11.84 -11.81
N ALA A 107 -3.77 -12.80 -12.48
CA ALA A 107 -5.01 -13.40 -11.98
C ALA A 107 -4.74 -14.32 -10.77
N ASP A 108 -4.24 -13.74 -9.68
CA ASP A 108 -3.83 -14.40 -8.44
C ASP A 108 -4.42 -13.77 -7.17
N LEU A 109 -5.34 -12.80 -7.28
CA LEU A 109 -6.07 -12.25 -6.13
C LEU A 109 -7.41 -12.97 -5.92
N PRO A 110 -7.61 -13.70 -4.80
CA PRO A 110 -8.88 -14.37 -4.54
C PRO A 110 -10.01 -13.40 -4.17
N ILE A 111 -11.25 -13.83 -4.35
CA ILE A 111 -12.42 -13.09 -3.85
C ILE A 111 -12.66 -13.41 -2.37
N LEU A 112 -12.72 -14.70 -2.04
CA LEU A 112 -13.02 -15.19 -0.70
C LEU A 112 -11.73 -15.65 0.02
N PRO A 113 -11.68 -15.56 1.36
CA PRO A 113 -10.52 -15.98 2.13
C PRO A 113 -10.20 -17.46 1.92
N GLY A 114 -8.91 -17.79 1.80
CA GLY A 114 -8.44 -19.16 1.53
C GLY A 114 -8.83 -19.68 0.14
N ASN A 115 -9.10 -18.77 -0.81
CA ASN A 115 -9.61 -19.07 -2.14
C ASN A 115 -10.85 -20.00 -2.13
N ALA A 116 -11.71 -19.83 -1.11
CA ALA A 116 -12.83 -20.73 -0.88
C ALA A 116 -13.81 -20.76 -2.07
N GLY A 117 -14.17 -21.97 -2.50
CA GLY A 117 -15.15 -22.19 -3.57
C GLY A 117 -14.61 -22.02 -4.99
N ASP A 118 -13.29 -21.95 -5.17
CA ASP A 118 -12.62 -21.91 -6.48
C ASP A 118 -13.19 -20.84 -7.43
N LEU A 119 -13.54 -19.68 -6.86
CA LEU A 119 -14.04 -18.55 -7.62
C LEU A 119 -12.94 -17.97 -8.53
N PRO A 120 -13.30 -17.26 -9.60
CA PRO A 120 -12.33 -16.57 -10.43
C PRO A 120 -11.47 -15.60 -9.61
N THR A 121 -10.16 -15.69 -9.78
CA THR A 121 -9.19 -14.74 -9.23
C THR A 121 -9.11 -13.49 -10.11
N PHE A 122 -8.68 -12.37 -9.52
CA PHE A 122 -8.57 -11.08 -10.19
C PHE A 122 -7.12 -10.62 -10.35
N GLY A 123 -6.92 -9.69 -11.30
CA GLY A 123 -5.70 -8.92 -11.50
C GLY A 123 -5.47 -8.55 -12.97
N PHE A 124 -5.02 -7.31 -13.20
CA PHE A 124 -4.81 -6.74 -14.54
C PHE A 124 -3.41 -7.00 -15.11
N GLY A 125 -2.47 -7.45 -14.28
CA GLY A 125 -1.20 -8.03 -14.71
C GLY A 125 -0.11 -7.02 -15.08
N LEU A 126 -0.09 -5.81 -14.50
CA LEU A 126 0.97 -4.84 -14.79
C LEU A 126 2.37 -5.38 -14.46
N TRP A 127 2.51 -6.30 -13.51
CA TRP A 127 3.78 -6.97 -13.21
C TRP A 127 4.32 -7.85 -14.35
N ARG A 128 3.51 -8.17 -15.37
CA ARG A 128 4.03 -8.77 -16.62
C ARG A 128 4.96 -7.82 -17.38
N LEU A 129 4.92 -6.52 -17.05
CA LEU A 129 5.76 -5.47 -17.61
C LEU A 129 6.49 -4.74 -16.46
N PRO A 130 7.53 -5.34 -15.85
CA PRO A 130 8.19 -4.81 -14.65
C PRO A 130 8.65 -3.35 -14.79
N ALA A 131 9.22 -2.97 -15.93
CA ALA A 131 9.65 -1.60 -16.19
C ALA A 131 8.47 -0.61 -16.20
N VAL A 132 7.32 -1.00 -16.77
CA VAL A 132 6.12 -0.15 -16.78
C VAL A 132 5.54 -0.04 -15.38
N SER A 133 5.49 -1.15 -14.63
CA SER A 133 5.07 -1.15 -13.23
C SER A 133 5.94 -0.20 -12.39
N ALA A 134 7.26 -0.25 -12.54
CA ALA A 134 8.19 0.64 -11.84
C ALA A 134 7.99 2.12 -12.20
N VAL A 135 7.71 2.43 -13.48
CA VAL A 135 7.39 3.79 -13.92
C VAL A 135 6.08 4.28 -13.29
N VAL A 136 5.04 3.46 -13.29
CA VAL A 136 3.75 3.81 -12.65
C VAL A 136 3.95 4.06 -11.15
N GLU A 137 4.69 3.19 -10.49
CA GLU A 137 5.02 3.33 -9.06
C GLU A 137 5.80 4.61 -8.77
N LEU A 138 6.81 4.93 -9.57
CA LEU A 138 7.58 6.17 -9.47
C LEU A 138 6.69 7.41 -9.70
N LEU A 139 5.77 7.37 -10.66
CA LEU A 139 4.84 8.46 -10.93
C LEU A 139 3.90 8.69 -9.74
N MET A 140 3.32 7.63 -9.17
CA MET A 140 2.48 7.71 -7.98
C MET A 140 3.24 8.33 -6.80
N LEU A 141 4.48 7.87 -6.57
CA LEU A 141 5.36 8.40 -5.54
C LEU A 141 5.65 9.89 -5.77
N ALA A 142 6.06 10.28 -6.98
CA ALA A 142 6.40 11.66 -7.33
C ALA A 142 5.20 12.61 -7.18
N ILE A 143 4.01 12.19 -7.65
CA ILE A 143 2.77 12.96 -7.52
C ILE A 143 2.41 13.12 -6.04
N GLY A 144 2.40 12.03 -5.27
CA GLY A 144 2.06 12.04 -3.85
C GLY A 144 2.96 12.95 -3.02
N ILE A 145 4.28 12.83 -3.23
CA ILE A 145 5.27 13.67 -2.55
C ILE A 145 5.15 15.13 -3.01
N GLY A 146 4.91 15.37 -4.30
CA GLY A 146 4.70 16.72 -4.82
C GLY A 146 3.50 17.41 -4.17
N LEU A 147 2.38 16.69 -4.00
CA LEU A 147 1.21 17.19 -3.28
C LEU A 147 1.53 17.47 -1.80
N TYR A 148 2.20 16.52 -1.14
CA TYR A 148 2.59 16.66 0.26
C TYR A 148 3.52 17.86 0.49
N TRP A 149 4.56 18.02 -0.34
CA TRP A 149 5.47 19.16 -0.27
C TRP A 149 4.70 20.47 -0.47
N ARG A 150 3.88 20.58 -1.53
CA ARG A 150 3.09 21.80 -1.77
C ARG A 150 2.20 22.16 -0.58
N ALA A 151 1.58 21.17 0.07
CA ALA A 151 0.76 21.40 1.26
C ALA A 151 1.60 21.82 2.48
N ALA A 152 2.77 21.20 2.69
CA ALA A 152 3.68 21.53 3.78
C ALA A 152 4.30 22.92 3.60
N ALA A 153 4.69 23.29 2.38
CA ALA A 153 5.37 24.55 2.07
C ALA A 153 4.47 25.77 2.33
N LYS A 154 3.15 25.63 2.20
CA LYS A 154 2.18 26.66 2.59
C LYS A 154 2.22 26.99 4.09
N ARG A 155 2.72 26.08 4.93
CA ARG A 155 2.84 26.28 6.38
C ARG A 155 4.26 26.67 6.80
N ASP A 156 5.24 25.91 6.32
CA ASP A 156 6.65 26.10 6.65
C ASP A 156 7.53 25.66 5.47
N PRO A 157 8.01 26.60 4.62
CA PRO A 157 8.81 26.27 3.45
C PRO A 157 10.13 25.54 3.76
N LYS A 158 10.80 25.89 4.87
CA LYS A 158 12.09 25.29 5.23
C LYS A 158 11.89 23.83 5.64
N ARG A 159 10.93 23.59 6.54
CA ARG A 159 10.58 22.24 6.99
C ARG A 159 9.99 21.39 5.87
N ALA A 160 9.20 21.98 4.98
CA ALA A 160 8.64 21.30 3.83
C ALA A 160 9.71 20.78 2.86
N ARG A 161 10.79 21.54 2.64
CA ARG A 161 11.92 21.08 1.84
C ARG A 161 12.57 19.85 2.46
N THR A 162 12.86 19.88 3.76
CA THR A 162 13.46 18.72 4.44
C THR A 162 12.54 17.51 4.38
N LEU A 163 11.25 17.66 4.72
CA LEU A 163 10.28 16.56 4.71
C LEU A 163 10.04 15.99 3.31
N GLY A 164 9.95 16.85 2.29
CA GLY A 164 9.79 16.44 0.90
C GLY A 164 10.99 15.67 0.37
N LEU A 165 12.21 16.16 0.65
CA LEU A 165 13.45 15.47 0.26
C LEU A 165 13.61 14.13 1.00
N SER A 166 13.31 14.07 2.29
CA SER A 166 13.35 12.83 3.06
C SER A 166 12.35 11.80 2.54
N ALA A 167 11.11 12.22 2.24
CA ALA A 167 10.10 11.35 1.66
C ALA A 167 10.52 10.84 0.26
N ALA A 168 11.10 11.71 -0.57
CA ALA A 168 11.57 11.34 -1.90
C ALA A 168 12.73 10.35 -1.83
N ALA A 169 13.72 10.62 -0.97
CA ALA A 169 14.84 9.70 -0.76
C ALA A 169 14.35 8.34 -0.26
N PHE A 170 13.47 8.31 0.75
CA PHE A 170 12.93 7.06 1.28
C PHE A 170 12.15 6.28 0.24
N GLY A 171 11.26 6.93 -0.52
CA GLY A 171 10.48 6.26 -1.56
C GLY A 171 11.32 5.74 -2.73
N VAL A 172 12.35 6.49 -3.16
CA VAL A 172 13.28 6.03 -4.20
C VAL A 172 14.12 4.86 -3.71
N VAL A 173 14.61 4.90 -2.46
CA VAL A 173 15.34 3.76 -1.86
C VAL A 173 14.43 2.54 -1.77
N THR A 174 13.18 2.71 -1.37
CA THR A 174 12.19 1.61 -1.29
C THR A 174 11.97 0.98 -2.67
N LEU A 175 11.72 1.80 -3.70
CA LEU A 175 11.54 1.29 -5.07
C LEU A 175 12.80 0.62 -5.61
N ALA A 176 13.98 1.18 -5.34
CA ALA A 176 15.25 0.58 -5.75
C ALA A 176 15.49 -0.76 -5.05
N ALA A 177 15.19 -0.86 -3.75
CA ALA A 177 15.31 -2.10 -2.99
C ALA A 177 14.38 -3.19 -3.56
N ASP A 178 13.12 -2.85 -3.81
CA ASP A 178 12.12 -3.77 -4.41
C ASP A 178 12.58 -4.25 -5.81
N LEU A 179 13.05 -3.33 -6.67
CA LEU A 179 13.60 -3.67 -7.99
C LEU A 179 14.84 -4.58 -7.93
N LEU A 180 15.65 -4.44 -6.89
CA LEU A 180 16.85 -5.26 -6.68
C LEU A 180 16.53 -6.57 -5.94
N GLY A 181 15.31 -6.75 -5.43
CA GLY A 181 14.89 -7.92 -4.67
C GLY A 181 15.58 -8.07 -3.31
N VAL A 182 15.91 -6.95 -2.66
CA VAL A 182 16.60 -6.87 -1.34
C VAL A 182 15.79 -6.10 -0.32
#